data_AF-A0A3M6R0X5-F1
#
_entry.id   AF-A0A3M6R0X5-F1
#
_cell.length_a   1.000
_cell.length_b   1.000
_cell.length_c   1.000
_cell.angle_alpha   90.00
_cell.angle_beta   90.00
_cell.angle_gamma   90.00
#
_symmetry.space_group_name_H-M   'P 1'
#
loop_
_entity.id
_entity.type
_entity.pdbx_description
1 polymer ?
#
loop_
_entity_poly.entity_id
_entity_poly.type
_entity_poly.pdbx_seq_one_letter_code
_entity_poly.pdbx_strand_id
1 'polypeptide(L)'
;MAAIAGSALALTACGDGGGNDDDPEPSDDLGVLTVSAASADGYNGIYGNGNIGLTDVERNDPVISDKPEVCAFNFDRADKVGDGTKTAEGDLRYRPDTSTIYEAYVTIADKKFSSDDWDSTTKVDRDGNRVVFDGSQLKATDDSGISLTLHGAIPLPGNRPEGC
;
A
#
# COMPACT_ATOMS: atom_id res chain seq x y z
N MET A 1 41.99 -39.26 -19.37
CA MET A 1 41.17 -39.40 -20.59
C MET A 1 39.80 -38.84 -20.26
N ALA A 2 39.38 -37.77 -20.95
CA ALA A 2 38.02 -37.26 -21.22
C ALA A 2 36.92 -37.26 -20.12
N ALA A 3 35.95 -36.34 -20.03
CA ALA A 3 35.64 -35.02 -20.56
C ALA A 3 34.22 -34.67 -20.01
N ILE A 4 34.02 -33.42 -19.56
CA ILE A 4 32.80 -32.57 -19.57
C ILE A 4 31.38 -33.17 -19.70
N ALA A 5 30.50 -32.77 -18.78
CA ALA A 5 29.20 -32.06 -18.97
C ALA A 5 28.41 -32.18 -17.65
N GLY A 6 27.94 -31.13 -16.96
CA GLY A 6 27.21 -29.99 -17.50
C GLY A 6 25.70 -30.24 -17.34
N SER A 7 25.15 -30.02 -16.15
CA SER A 7 23.70 -29.92 -15.89
C SER A 7 23.48 -29.22 -14.55
N ALA A 8 23.62 -27.90 -14.53
CA ALA A 8 23.00 -27.09 -13.49
C ALA A 8 21.50 -27.09 -13.77
N LEU A 9 20.76 -28.00 -13.13
CA LEU A 9 19.32 -27.88 -13.02
C LEU A 9 19.06 -26.77 -12.01
N ALA A 10 18.77 -25.58 -12.54
CA ALA A 10 18.08 -24.55 -11.81
C ALA A 10 16.75 -25.15 -11.33
N LEU A 11 16.66 -25.51 -10.05
CA LEU A 11 15.37 -25.62 -9.38
C LEU A 11 14.97 -24.20 -8.98
N THR A 12 14.40 -23.48 -9.94
CA THR A 12 13.36 -22.50 -9.67
C THR A 12 12.23 -23.25 -8.97
N ALA A 13 12.30 -23.31 -7.64
CA ALA A 13 11.12 -23.47 -6.81
C ALA A 13 10.45 -22.10 -6.68
N CYS A 14 9.87 -21.62 -7.78
CA CYS A 14 8.73 -20.72 -7.72
C CYS A 14 7.49 -21.62 -7.77
N GLY A 15 6.71 -21.64 -6.70
CA GLY A 15 5.36 -22.18 -6.69
C GLY A 15 5.19 -23.42 -5.82
N ASP A 16 4.76 -23.20 -4.58
CA ASP A 16 3.87 -24.05 -3.76
C ASP A 16 3.60 -23.18 -2.52
N GLY A 17 2.44 -22.54 -2.33
CA GLY A 17 1.09 -23.02 -2.56
C GLY A 17 0.38 -22.99 -1.21
N GLY A 18 -0.61 -22.11 -1.06
CA GLY A 18 -1.51 -22.05 0.10
C GLY A 18 -1.20 -20.93 1.10
N GLY A 19 -1.37 -19.67 0.67
CA GLY A 19 -1.61 -18.57 1.59
C GLY A 19 -3.11 -18.37 1.71
N ASN A 20 -3.64 -18.16 2.92
CA ASN A 20 -4.97 -17.55 3.04
C ASN A 20 -4.96 -16.27 2.20
N ASP A 21 -6.05 -16.00 1.49
CA ASP A 21 -6.22 -14.79 0.65
C ASP A 21 -6.10 -13.47 1.47
N ASP A 22 -5.94 -13.57 2.79
CA ASP A 22 -5.70 -12.50 3.75
C ASP A 22 -4.22 -12.14 3.99
N ASP A 23 -3.23 -12.96 3.55
CA ASP A 23 -1.80 -12.68 3.81
C ASP A 23 -1.18 -11.85 2.67
N PRO A 24 -0.60 -10.67 2.97
CA PRO A 24 -0.10 -9.77 1.93
C PRO A 24 1.09 -10.36 1.15
N GLU A 25 0.93 -10.43 -0.18
CA GLU A 25 1.94 -10.90 -1.11
C GLU A 25 2.91 -9.76 -1.48
N PRO A 26 4.23 -10.03 -1.63
CA PRO A 26 5.17 -9.00 -2.05
C PRO A 26 4.85 -8.53 -3.47
N SER A 27 4.58 -7.24 -3.65
CA SER A 27 4.35 -6.64 -4.96
C SER A 27 5.63 -6.68 -5.80
N ASP A 28 5.52 -7.07 -7.08
CA ASP A 28 6.59 -6.94 -8.07
C ASP A 28 6.88 -5.46 -8.44
N ASP A 29 5.96 -4.56 -8.11
CA ASP A 29 6.08 -3.13 -8.35
C ASP A 29 6.64 -2.40 -7.12
N LEU A 30 7.45 -1.37 -7.38
CA LEU A 30 8.04 -0.57 -6.32
C LEU A 30 7.01 0.40 -5.75
N GLY A 31 6.69 0.24 -4.47
CA GLY A 31 5.96 1.24 -3.72
C GLY A 31 6.91 2.10 -2.87
N VAL A 32 6.64 3.40 -2.84
CA VAL A 32 7.42 4.35 -2.05
C VAL A 32 6.50 5.41 -1.47
N LEU A 33 6.66 5.69 -0.18
CA LEU A 33 5.96 6.72 0.57
C LEU A 33 7.00 7.65 1.20
N THR A 34 6.90 8.93 0.91
CA THR A 34 7.71 9.96 1.56
C THR A 34 6.85 10.73 2.53
N VAL A 35 7.22 10.67 3.80
CA VAL A 35 6.61 11.45 4.87
C VAL A 35 7.44 12.70 5.09
N SER A 36 6.80 13.85 4.96
CA SER A 36 7.40 15.17 5.14
C SER A 36 6.52 16.03 6.05
N ALA A 37 7.08 17.15 6.52
CA ALA A 37 6.39 18.14 7.35
C ALA A 37 5.63 17.55 8.56
N ALA A 38 6.12 16.44 9.13
CA ALA A 38 5.53 15.87 10.33
C ALA A 38 5.70 16.84 11.51
N SER A 39 4.64 17.05 12.28
CA SER A 39 4.65 17.91 13.47
C SER A 39 5.40 17.30 14.66
N ALA A 40 5.69 16.00 14.59
CA ALA A 40 6.48 15.26 15.57
C ALA A 40 7.76 14.67 14.95
N ASP A 41 8.83 14.64 15.72
CA ASP A 41 10.11 14.09 15.29
C ASP A 41 10.04 12.57 15.06
N GLY A 42 10.86 12.10 14.12
CA GLY A 42 11.03 10.68 13.85
C GLY A 42 10.05 10.05 12.86
N TYR A 43 8.98 10.77 12.45
CA TYR A 43 8.08 10.33 11.38
C TYR A 43 8.58 10.70 9.98
N ASN A 44 9.27 11.82 9.83
CA ASN A 44 9.81 12.24 8.53
C ASN A 44 10.81 11.20 7.98
N GLY A 45 10.72 10.94 6.68
CA GLY A 45 11.59 10.01 5.98
C GLY A 45 10.91 9.33 4.80
N ILE A 46 11.63 8.42 4.15
CA ILE A 46 11.15 7.59 3.06
C ILE A 46 10.81 6.21 3.64
N TYR A 47 9.64 5.69 3.30
CA TYR A 47 9.08 4.40 3.69
C TYR A 47 8.81 3.61 2.42
N GLY A 48 9.26 2.36 2.37
CA GLY A 48 9.27 1.58 1.13
C GLY A 48 10.53 1.83 0.31
N ASN A 49 11.29 0.76 0.08
CA ASN A 49 12.48 0.73 -0.77
C ASN A 49 12.64 -0.66 -1.39
N GLY A 50 11.56 -1.15 -1.99
CA GLY A 50 11.48 -2.51 -2.51
C GLY A 50 10.03 -2.97 -2.65
N ASN A 51 9.84 -4.28 -2.56
CA ASN A 51 8.53 -4.93 -2.60
C ASN A 51 7.74 -4.55 -1.33
N ILE A 52 6.65 -3.82 -1.51
CA ILE A 52 5.64 -3.60 -0.47
C ILE A 52 4.72 -4.82 -0.46
N GLY A 53 4.30 -5.28 0.73
CA GLY A 53 3.30 -6.33 0.83
C GLY A 53 1.92 -5.77 0.48
N LEU A 54 1.17 -6.44 -0.38
CA LEU A 54 -0.16 -6.05 -0.79
C LEU A 54 -1.12 -7.22 -0.54
N THR A 55 -2.26 -6.95 0.06
CA THR A 55 -3.37 -7.93 0.06
C THR A 55 -4.11 -7.87 -1.26
N ASP A 56 -4.92 -8.89 -1.54
CA ASP A 56 -5.89 -8.84 -2.64
C ASP A 56 -6.86 -7.66 -2.48
N VAL A 57 -7.42 -7.23 -3.61
CA VAL A 57 -8.48 -6.22 -3.60
C VAL A 57 -9.83 -6.88 -3.34
N GLU A 58 -10.47 -6.53 -2.24
CA GLU A 58 -11.81 -6.96 -1.91
C GLU A 58 -12.85 -5.91 -2.33
N ARG A 59 -13.88 -6.34 -3.04
CA ARG A 59 -15.03 -5.48 -3.36
C ARG A 59 -16.06 -5.57 -2.23
N ASN A 60 -16.10 -4.52 -1.43
CA ASN A 60 -17.04 -4.37 -0.34
C ASN A 60 -18.31 -3.65 -0.84
N ASP A 61 -19.36 -4.42 -1.05
CA ASP A 61 -20.72 -3.91 -1.28
C ASP A 61 -21.51 -3.96 0.03
N PRO A 62 -21.56 -2.85 0.80
CA PRO A 62 -22.30 -2.85 2.05
C PRO A 62 -23.80 -2.94 1.76
N VAL A 63 -24.45 -3.96 2.34
CA VAL A 63 -25.93 -4.13 2.29
C VAL A 63 -26.67 -2.93 2.92
N ILE A 64 -25.96 -2.09 3.69
CA ILE A 64 -26.50 -0.89 4.32
C ILE A 64 -26.44 0.28 3.33
N SER A 65 -27.62 0.74 2.92
CA SER A 65 -27.90 1.72 1.85
C SER A 65 -27.24 3.11 1.95
N ASP A 66 -26.46 3.39 3.00
CA ASP A 66 -25.83 4.70 3.24
C ASP A 66 -24.32 4.71 2.93
N LYS A 67 -23.70 3.54 2.81
CA LYS A 67 -22.30 3.44 2.41
C LYS A 67 -22.19 3.09 0.93
N PRO A 68 -21.32 3.75 0.17
CA PRO A 68 -21.08 3.35 -1.20
C PRO A 68 -20.31 2.03 -1.24
N GLU A 69 -20.44 1.33 -2.36
CA GLU A 69 -19.54 0.25 -2.73
C GLU A 69 -18.09 0.76 -2.86
N VAL A 70 -17.15 -0.01 -2.30
CA VAL A 70 -15.71 0.30 -2.31
C VAL A 70 -14.85 -0.92 -2.63
N CYS A 71 -13.76 -0.70 -3.33
CA CYS A 71 -12.65 -1.62 -3.47
C CYS A 71 -11.66 -1.33 -2.35
N ALA A 72 -11.37 -2.33 -1.51
CA ALA A 72 -10.47 -2.20 -0.37
C ALA A 72 -9.24 -3.10 -0.57
N PHE A 73 -8.06 -2.59 -0.22
CA PHE A 73 -6.86 -3.39 -0.09
C PHE A 73 -5.95 -2.80 0.97
N ASN A 74 -5.06 -3.63 1.49
CA ASN A 74 -4.07 -3.24 2.46
C ASN A 74 -2.67 -3.29 1.85
N PHE A 75 -1.82 -2.40 2.33
CA PHE A 75 -0.39 -2.48 2.08
C PHE A 75 0.36 -2.56 3.41
N ASP A 76 1.44 -3.32 3.47
CA ASP A 76 2.30 -3.46 4.64
C ASP A 76 3.77 -3.56 4.24
N ARG A 77 4.67 -3.68 5.23
CA ARG A 77 6.13 -3.80 5.04
C ARG A 77 6.75 -2.63 4.26
N ALA A 78 6.16 -1.44 4.32
CA ALA A 78 6.82 -0.24 3.81
C ALA A 78 7.84 0.27 4.85
N ASP A 79 8.96 -0.44 4.97
CA ASP A 79 9.99 -0.16 5.97
C ASP A 79 10.69 1.18 5.71
N LYS A 80 11.02 1.89 6.79
CA LYS A 80 11.69 3.18 6.71
C LYS A 80 13.14 3.01 6.26
N VAL A 81 13.51 3.76 5.23
CA VAL A 81 14.88 3.78 4.70
C VAL A 81 15.84 4.31 5.76
N GLY A 82 16.84 3.49 6.10
CA GLY A 82 17.84 3.81 7.12
C GLY A 82 17.41 3.52 8.56
N ASP A 83 16.17 3.03 8.78
CA ASP A 83 15.64 2.68 10.09
C ASP A 83 14.61 1.54 9.98
N GLY A 84 15.10 0.30 9.96
CA GLY A 84 14.24 -0.90 9.86
C GLY A 84 13.38 -1.20 11.09
N THR A 85 13.35 -0.32 12.09
CA THR A 85 12.45 -0.46 13.26
C THR A 85 11.10 0.21 13.04
N LYS A 86 10.98 1.03 11.99
CA LYS A 86 9.75 1.74 11.64
C LYS A 86 9.25 1.24 10.31
N THR A 87 7.98 0.92 10.27
CA THR A 87 7.29 0.51 9.05
C THR A 87 6.06 1.38 8.84
N ALA A 88 5.60 1.40 7.60
CA ALA A 88 4.32 1.95 7.24
C ALA A 88 3.43 0.86 6.64
N GLU A 89 2.17 0.93 7.00
CA GLU A 89 1.10 0.07 6.50
C GLU A 89 -0.14 0.94 6.26
N GLY A 90 -1.09 0.45 5.49
CA GLY A 90 -2.32 1.18 5.27
C GLY A 90 -3.47 0.32 4.78
N ASP A 91 -4.65 0.92 4.89
CA ASP A 91 -5.93 0.44 4.40
C ASP A 91 -6.42 1.49 3.41
N LEU A 92 -6.58 1.10 2.15
CA LEU A 92 -6.98 1.98 1.06
C LEU A 92 -8.31 1.50 0.51
N ARG A 93 -9.32 2.37 0.55
CA ARG A 93 -10.67 2.11 0.04
C ARG A 93 -11.00 3.12 -1.02
N TYR A 94 -11.23 2.66 -2.23
CA TYR A 94 -11.54 3.50 -3.36
C TYR A 94 -12.85 3.11 -4.01
N ARG A 95 -13.45 4.06 -4.73
CA ARG A 95 -14.71 3.80 -5.42
C ARG A 95 -14.44 2.96 -6.69
N PRO A 96 -15.26 1.94 -6.96
CA PRO A 96 -15.20 1.24 -8.22
C PRO A 96 -15.50 2.22 -9.36
N ASP A 97 -14.85 2.01 -10.50
CA ASP A 97 -15.01 2.80 -11.73
C ASP A 97 -14.67 4.31 -11.61
N THR A 98 -14.08 4.76 -10.50
CA THR A 98 -13.60 6.14 -10.34
C THR A 98 -12.15 6.22 -9.86
N SER A 99 -11.47 7.34 -10.09
CA SER A 99 -10.08 7.55 -9.64
C SER A 99 -9.98 8.05 -8.19
N THR A 100 -11.04 7.88 -7.40
CA THR A 100 -11.25 8.57 -6.13
C THR A 100 -11.08 7.62 -4.95
N ILE A 101 -10.27 8.03 -3.97
CA ILE A 101 -10.20 7.38 -2.66
C ILE A 101 -11.46 7.74 -1.88
N TYR A 102 -12.22 6.75 -1.43
CA TYR A 102 -13.35 6.98 -0.54
C TYR A 102 -12.89 7.19 0.90
N GLU A 103 -11.98 6.32 1.35
CA GLU A 103 -11.44 6.34 2.71
C GLU A 103 -10.04 5.71 2.67
N ALA A 104 -9.10 6.29 3.40
CA ALA A 104 -7.79 5.71 3.57
C ALA A 104 -7.27 5.92 4.98
N TYR A 105 -6.51 4.94 5.45
CA TYR A 105 -5.79 4.99 6.70
C TYR A 105 -4.36 4.55 6.46
N VAL A 106 -3.42 5.30 7.02
CA VAL A 106 -1.99 4.97 6.92
C VAL A 106 -1.44 4.96 8.33
N THR A 107 -0.90 3.82 8.76
CA THR A 107 -0.20 3.69 10.03
C THR A 107 1.30 3.84 9.77
N ILE A 108 1.94 4.75 10.48
CA ILE A 108 3.39 4.99 10.39
C ILE A 108 3.95 4.89 11.81
N ALA A 109 4.90 4.00 12.03
CA ALA A 109 5.51 3.77 13.35
C ALA A 109 4.45 3.60 14.45
N ASP A 110 3.53 2.65 14.24
CA ASP A 110 2.43 2.27 15.14
C ASP A 110 1.36 3.35 15.37
N LYS A 111 1.43 4.48 14.67
CA LYS A 111 0.42 5.55 14.77
C LYS A 111 -0.40 5.62 13.50
N LYS A 112 -1.72 5.53 13.66
CA LYS A 112 -2.70 5.59 12.57
C LYS A 112 -3.03 7.03 12.21
N PHE A 113 -3.01 7.32 10.92
CA PHE A 113 -3.32 8.62 10.35
C PHE A 113 -4.41 8.51 9.28
N SER A 114 -5.17 9.58 9.08
CA SER A 114 -6.12 9.72 7.97
C SER A 114 -6.21 11.16 7.49
N SER A 115 -6.89 11.39 6.38
CA SER A 115 -7.16 12.71 5.82
C SER A 115 -8.67 12.91 5.66
N ASP A 116 -9.10 14.16 5.78
CA ASP A 116 -10.46 14.59 5.47
C ASP A 116 -10.62 14.96 3.97
N ASP A 117 -9.51 15.05 3.22
CA ASP A 117 -9.46 15.56 1.83
C ASP A 117 -8.57 14.68 0.93
N TRP A 118 -8.98 13.42 0.77
CA TRP A 118 -8.26 12.49 -0.10
C TRP A 118 -8.38 12.86 -1.58
N ASP A 119 -9.55 13.30 -2.03
CA ASP A 119 -9.88 13.52 -3.44
C ASP A 119 -9.00 14.56 -4.14
N SER A 120 -8.53 15.56 -3.39
CA SER A 120 -7.73 16.66 -3.93
C SER A 120 -6.25 16.33 -4.09
N THR A 121 -5.76 15.33 -3.35
CA THR A 121 -4.31 15.03 -3.23
C THR A 121 -3.97 13.58 -3.51
N THR A 122 -4.96 12.71 -3.69
CA THR A 122 -4.77 11.27 -3.89
C THR A 122 -5.56 10.80 -5.09
N LYS A 123 -4.92 9.99 -5.94
CA LYS A 123 -5.52 9.47 -7.16
C LYS A 123 -5.31 7.97 -7.27
N VAL A 124 -6.37 7.23 -7.60
CA VAL A 124 -6.26 5.86 -8.11
C VAL A 124 -5.96 5.92 -9.60
N ASP A 125 -4.72 5.61 -9.97
CA ASP A 125 -4.18 5.62 -11.33
C ASP A 125 -4.18 4.21 -11.91
N ARG A 126 -5.33 3.77 -12.44
CA ARG A 126 -5.50 2.40 -12.96
C ARG A 126 -4.61 2.09 -14.17
N ASP A 127 -4.39 3.07 -15.05
CA ASP A 127 -3.48 2.93 -16.20
C ASP A 127 -2.03 2.70 -15.75
N GLY A 128 -1.63 3.33 -14.64
CA GLY A 128 -0.33 3.17 -14.00
C GLY A 128 -0.28 2.09 -12.91
N ASN A 129 -1.37 1.32 -12.75
CA ASN A 129 -1.56 0.30 -11.72
C ASN A 129 -1.12 0.72 -10.31
N ARG A 130 -1.52 1.91 -9.85
CA ARG A 130 -1.06 2.47 -8.56
C ARG A 130 -2.03 3.47 -7.95
N VAL A 131 -1.92 3.69 -6.65
CA VAL A 131 -2.48 4.83 -5.93
C VAL A 131 -1.36 5.85 -5.72
N VAL A 132 -1.59 7.10 -6.12
CA VAL A 132 -0.62 8.20 -6.04
C VAL A 132 -1.04 9.17 -4.95
N PHE A 133 -0.13 9.50 -4.05
CA PHE A 133 -0.26 10.54 -3.03
C PHE A 133 0.58 11.76 -3.44
N ASP A 134 -0.05 12.92 -3.59
CA ASP A 134 0.56 14.17 -4.02
C ASP A 134 0.39 15.25 -2.94
N GLY A 135 1.05 15.05 -1.80
CA GLY A 135 1.05 16.01 -0.70
C GLY A 135 -0.20 15.93 0.18
N SER A 136 -0.72 14.73 0.37
CA SER A 136 -1.87 14.48 1.24
C SER A 136 -1.55 14.86 2.68
N GLN A 137 -2.37 15.73 3.27
CA GLN A 137 -2.22 16.10 4.67
C GLN A 137 -2.98 15.11 5.55
N LEU A 138 -2.24 14.44 6.41
CA LEU A 138 -2.74 13.38 7.29
C LEU A 138 -2.68 13.86 8.74
N LYS A 139 -3.69 13.48 9.53
CA LYS A 139 -3.79 13.72 10.98
C LYS A 139 -3.92 12.40 11.71
N ALA A 140 -3.31 12.31 12.89
CA ALA A 140 -3.42 11.14 13.74
C ALA A 140 -4.88 10.95 14.20
N THR A 141 -5.37 9.71 14.16
CA THR A 141 -6.77 9.39 14.49
C THR A 141 -7.04 9.27 15.99
N ASP A 142 -6.01 9.41 16.82
CA ASP A 142 -6.05 9.23 18.29
C ASP A 142 -6.11 10.56 19.06
N ASP A 143 -6.51 11.64 18.39
CA ASP A 143 -6.60 13.01 18.94
C ASP A 143 -5.27 13.58 19.49
N SER A 144 -4.11 12.94 19.18
CA SER A 144 -2.80 13.43 19.63
C SER A 144 -2.36 14.76 18.98
N GLY A 145 -3.10 15.24 17.97
CA GLY A 145 -2.80 16.48 17.25
C GLY A 145 -1.60 16.39 16.31
N ILE A 146 -1.03 15.20 16.13
CA ILE A 146 0.09 14.98 15.20
C ILE A 146 -0.43 15.02 13.77
N SER A 147 0.28 15.73 12.90
CA SER A 147 0.00 15.80 11.48
C SER A 147 1.27 15.55 10.67
N LEU A 148 1.10 15.13 9.41
CA LEU A 148 2.18 14.93 8.45
C LEU A 148 1.68 15.12 7.02
N THR A 149 2.62 15.23 6.08
CA THR A 149 2.34 15.26 4.65
C THR A 149 2.88 14.00 3.99
N LEU A 150 2.05 13.34 3.20
CA LEU A 150 2.36 12.09 2.51
C LEU A 150 2.50 12.32 1.00
N HIS A 151 3.59 11.83 0.44
CA HIS A 151 3.82 11.78 -1.01
C HIS A 151 4.20 10.37 -1.44
N GLY A 152 3.98 10.03 -2.70
CA GLY A 152 4.52 8.81 -3.30
C GLY A 152 3.48 7.99 -4.02
N ALA A 153 3.74 6.70 -4.17
CA ALA A 153 2.82 5.80 -4.84
C ALA A 153 2.87 4.39 -4.23
N ILE A 154 1.71 3.77 -4.14
CA ILE A 154 1.53 2.37 -3.75
C ILE A 154 0.96 1.61 -4.95
N PRO A 155 1.59 0.50 -5.38
CA PRO A 155 1.04 -0.30 -6.47
C PRO A 155 -0.34 -0.87 -6.13
N LEU A 156 -1.18 -1.03 -7.14
CA LEU A 156 -2.44 -1.75 -7.02
C LEU A 156 -2.17 -3.25 -7.15
N PRO A 157 -2.85 -4.11 -6.38
CA PRO A 157 -2.75 -5.55 -6.54
C PRO A 157 -3.16 -5.99 -7.94
N GLY A 158 -2.47 -6.98 -8.50
CA GLY A 158 -2.71 -7.47 -9.86
C GLY A 158 -4.04 -8.22 -10.00
N ASN A 159 -4.45 -8.93 -8.95
CA ASN A 159 -5.74 -9.61 -8.85
C ASN A 159 -6.75 -8.63 -8.25
N ARG A 160 -7.72 -8.20 -9.07
CA ARG A 160 -8.75 -7.25 -8.65
C ARG A 160 -10.10 -7.53 -9.33
N PRO A 161 -11.22 -7.43 -8.58
CA PRO A 161 -12.55 -7.56 -9.14
C PRO A 161 -12.83 -6.53 -10.24
N GLU A 162 -13.73 -6.83 -11.18
CA GLU A 162 -14.12 -5.86 -12.21
C GLU A 162 -14.65 -4.56 -11.58
N GLY A 163 -14.16 -3.42 -12.07
CA GLY A 163 -14.43 -2.08 -11.53
C GLY A 163 -13.41 -1.61 -10.48
N CYS A 164 -12.66 -2.55 -9.91
CA CYS A 164 -11.42 -2.31 -9.21
C CYS A 164 -10.27 -2.40 -10.24
#